data_AF-A0A392T316-F1
#
_entry.id   AF-A0A392T316-F1
#
_cell.length_a   1.000
_cell.length_b   1.000
_cell.length_c   1.000
_cell.angle_alpha   90.00
_cell.angle_beta   90.00
_cell.angle_gamma   90.00
#
_symmetry.space_group_name_H-M   'P 1'
#
loop_
_entity.id
_entity.type
_entity.pdbx_description
1 polymer ?
#
loop_
_entity_poly.entity_id
_entity_poly.type
_entity_poly.pdbx_seq_one_letter_code
_entity_poly.pdbx_strand_id
1 'polypeptide(L)' 'VMKNEKNELIPTRNVTGWRMYIDYRRLNNATRKDHFLLPFMDQMLERLSGQAYYCFIDGYSGYNQIVVDPAD' A
#
# COMPACT_ATOMS: atom_id res chain seq x y z
N VAL A 1 -15.80 7.49 5.08
CA VAL A 1 -16.22 6.18 4.54
C VAL A 1 -17.25 6.40 3.46
N MET A 2 -17.10 5.78 2.31
CA MET A 2 -18.07 5.84 1.20
C MET A 2 -18.58 4.43 0.93
N LYS A 3 -19.86 4.29 0.64
CA LYS A 3 -20.43 3.02 0.19
C LYS A 3 -20.09 2.79 -1.27
N ASN A 4 -19.58 1.61 -1.61
CA ASN A 4 -19.45 1.19 -3.00
C ASN A 4 -20.79 0.66 -3.55
N GLU A 5 -20.78 0.23 -4.82
CA GLU A 5 -21.94 -0.37 -5.51
C GLU A 5 -22.46 -1.65 -4.83
N LYS A 6 -21.63 -2.30 -4.02
CA LYS A 6 -21.95 -3.50 -3.24
C LYS A 6 -22.36 -3.18 -1.78
N ASN A 7 -22.60 -1.90 -1.46
CA ASN A 7 -22.92 -1.42 -0.11
C ASN A 7 -21.82 -1.66 0.95
N GLU A 8 -20.60 -1.98 0.54
CA GLU A 8 -19.46 -2.13 1.44
C GLU A 8 -18.93 -0.74 1.83
N LEU A 9 -18.63 -0.56 3.12
CA LEU A 9 -18.05 0.69 3.62
C LEU A 9 -16.56 0.75 3.28
N ILE A 10 -16.20 1.53 2.27
CA ILE A 10 -14.81 1.78 1.93
C ILE A 10 -14.29 2.95 2.77
N PRO A 11 -13.20 2.76 3.54
CA PRO A 11 -12.52 3.87 4.19
C PRO A 11 -11.94 4.80 3.13
N THR A 12 -12.54 5.98 3.00
CA THR A 12 -12.09 7.06 2.14
C THR A 12 -11.20 8.00 2.94
N ARG A 13 -10.01 8.30 2.42
CA ARG A 13 -9.14 9.32 3.02
C ARG A 13 -9.64 10.71 2.63
N ASN A 14 -9.61 11.65 3.57
CA ASN A 14 -9.77 13.07 3.23
C ASN A 14 -8.64 13.50 2.28
N VAL A 15 -9.02 14.13 1.17
CA VAL A 15 -8.08 14.58 0.14
C VAL A 15 -7.39 15.85 0.65
N THR A 16 -6.17 15.70 1.16
CA THR A 16 -5.31 16.82 1.57
C THR A 16 -4.54 17.46 0.42
N GLY A 17 -4.61 16.88 -0.78
CA GLY A 17 -3.95 17.36 -1.99
C GLY A 17 -4.06 16.36 -3.13
N TRP A 18 -3.74 16.79 -4.35
CA TRP A 18 -3.62 15.92 -5.52
C TRP A 18 -2.45 14.96 -5.34
N ARG A 19 -2.65 13.71 -5.75
CA ARG A 19 -1.62 12.66 -5.73
C ARG A 19 -1.48 12.05 -7.10
N MET A 20 -0.25 11.81 -7.50
CA MET A 20 0.05 11.10 -8.74
C MET A 20 -0.33 9.63 -8.56
N TYR A 21 -1.11 9.10 -9.50
CA TYR A 21 -1.46 7.68 -9.56
C TYR A 21 -1.00 7.13 -10.91
N ILE A 22 -0.10 6.15 -10.85
CA ILE A 22 0.46 5.49 -12.03
C ILE A 22 0.01 4.03 -11.98
N ASP A 23 -0.61 3.56 -13.07
CA ASP A 23 -1.06 2.17 -13.16
C ASP A 23 0.11 1.24 -13.53
N TYR A 24 0.72 0.65 -12.49
CA TYR A 24 1.81 -0.32 -12.63
C TYR A 24 1.33 -1.76 -12.82
N ARG A 25 0.04 -2.05 -13.00
CA ARG A 25 -0.46 -3.45 -13.06
C ARG A 25 0.24 -4.30 -14.12
N ARG A 26 0.45 -3.74 -15.32
CA ARG A 26 1.15 -4.44 -16.40
C ARG A 26 2.64 -4.63 -16.09
N LEU A 27 3.27 -3.61 -15.49
CA LEU A 27 4.67 -3.67 -15.09
C LEU A 27 4.90 -4.73 -13.99
N ASN A 28 4.10 -4.70 -12.93
CA ASN A 28 4.18 -5.64 -11.81
C ASN A 28 4.02 -7.11 -12.23
N ASN A 29 3.30 -7.37 -13.32
CA ASN A 29 3.15 -8.71 -13.88
C ASN A 29 4.39 -9.15 -14.69
N ALA A 30 5.11 -8.21 -15.30
CA ALA A 30 6.34 -8.47 -16.05
C ALA A 30 7.57 -8.54 -15.13
N THR A 31 7.56 -7.84 -14.00
CA THR A 31 8.65 -7.82 -13.02
C THR A 31 8.72 -9.15 -12.25
N ARG A 32 9.94 -9.66 -12.04
CA ARG A 32 10.17 -10.84 -11.20
C ARG A 32 9.83 -10.49 -9.75
N LYS A 33 9.05 -11.34 -9.09
CA LYS A 33 8.75 -11.19 -7.65
C LYS A 33 10.04 -11.26 -6.84
N ASP A 34 10.16 -10.34 -5.88
CA ASP A 34 11.26 -10.36 -4.94
C ASP A 34 11.17 -11.62 -4.05
N HIS A 35 12.33 -12.22 -3.77
CA HIS A 35 12.45 -13.38 -2.89
C HIS A 35 12.63 -12.98 -1.42
N PHE A 36 12.91 -11.70 -1.14
CA PHE A 36 12.95 -11.21 0.22
C PHE A 36 11.53 -11.13 0.78
N LEU A 37 11.24 -12.01 1.73
CA LEU A 37 10.03 -11.89 2.55
C LEU A 37 10.09 -10.54 3.27
N LEU A 38 9.02 -9.77 3.21
CA LEU A 38 8.85 -8.61 4.07
C LEU A 38 9.00 -9.10 5.51
N PRO A 39 10.10 -8.77 6.20
CA PRO A 39 10.30 -9.29 7.53
C PRO A 39 9.19 -8.70 8.39
N PHE A 40 8.54 -9.54 9.21
CA PHE A 40 7.57 -9.15 10.24
C PHE A 40 6.10 -8.88 9.84
N MET A 41 5.65 -9.13 8.59
CA MET A 41 4.22 -8.94 8.27
C MET A 41 3.29 -9.79 9.12
N ASP A 42 3.55 -11.09 9.24
CA ASP A 42 2.66 -11.99 9.99
C ASP A 42 2.60 -11.61 11.48
N GLN A 43 3.74 -11.29 12.08
CA GLN A 43 3.80 -10.85 13.48
C GLN A 43 3.07 -9.51 13.70
N MET A 44 3.17 -8.58 12.75
CA MET A 44 2.44 -7.31 12.83
C MET A 44 0.94 -7.55 12.71
N LEU A 45 0.49 -8.45 11.82
CA LEU A 45 -0.91 -8.82 11.67
C LEU A 45 -1.48 -9.47 12.94
N GLU A 46 -0.74 -10.37 13.58
CA GLU A 46 -1.13 -10.97 14.86
C GLU A 46 -1.31 -9.92 15.95
N ARG A 47 -0.41 -8.93 16.06
CA ARG A 47 -0.52 -7.85 17.05
C ARG A 47 -1.67 -6.89 16.76
N LEU A 48 -1.97 -6.69 15.48
CA LEU A 48 -3.03 -5.82 15.02
C LEU A 48 -4.41 -6.48 15.16
N SER A 49 -4.46 -7.81 15.14
CA SER A 49 -5.68 -8.59 15.34
C SER A 49 -6.34 -8.27 16.68
N GLY A 50 -7.66 -8.07 16.66
CA GLY A 50 -8.46 -7.79 17.85
C GLY A 50 -8.38 -6.36 18.38
N GLN A 51 -7.64 -5.46 17.72
CA GLN A 51 -7.66 -4.04 18.07
C GLN A 51 -8.97 -3.38 17.62
N ALA A 52 -9.46 -2.44 18.41
CA ALA A 52 -10.71 -1.73 18.13
C ALA A 52 -10.54 -0.63 17.06
N TYR A 53 -9.31 -0.12 16.87
CA TYR A 53 -9.02 1.00 15.98
C TYR A 53 -7.78 0.72 15.14
N TYR A 54 -7.84 1.11 13.87
CA TYR A 54 -6.77 0.90 12.88
C TYR A 54 -6.44 2.22 12.21
N CYS A 55 -5.15 2.48 12.03
CA CYS A 55 -4.64 3.64 11.31
C CYS A 55 -3.80 3.14 10.12
N PHE A 56 -4.10 3.64 8.92
CA PHE A 56 -3.34 3.31 7.71
C PHE A 56 -2.45 4.50 7.35
N ILE A 57 -1.16 4.24 7.20
CA ILE A 57 -0.15 5.22 6.79
C ILE A 57 0.38 4.78 5.42
N ASP A 58 0.46 5.68 4.46
CA ASP A 58 0.76 5.32 3.06
C ASP A 58 2.26 5.27 2.70
N GLY A 59 3.13 5.87 3.53
CA GLY A 59 4.58 5.84 3.35
C GLY A 59 5.11 6.30 1.97
N TYR A 60 4.30 6.99 1.15
CA TYR A 60 4.58 7.18 -0.28
C TYR A 60 5.93 7.87 -0.55
N SER A 61 6.31 8.83 0.29
CA SER A 61 7.58 9.54 0.16
C SER A 61 8.81 8.68 0.44
N GLY A 62 8.65 7.53 1.10
CA GLY A 62 9.75 6.60 1.41
C GLY A 62 10.40 6.04 0.16
N TYR A 63 9.63 5.79 -0.91
CA TYR A 63 10.17 5.27 -2.17
C TYR A 63 11.17 6.24 -2.82
N ASN A 64 10.95 7.55 -2.70
CA ASN A 64 11.81 8.57 -3.30
C ASN A 64 13.19 8.69 -2.63
N GLN A 65 13.42 7.97 -1.53
CA GLN A 65 14.69 7.93 -0.82
C GLN A 65 15.62 6.82 -1.36
N ILE A 66 15.08 5.88 -2.14
CA ILE A 66 15.81 4.76 -2.73
C ILE A 66 15.95 5.03 -4.22
N VAL A 67 17.17 4.92 -4.73
CA VAL A 67 17.44 5.09 -6.16
C VAL A 67 17.02 3.83 -6.93
N VAL A 68 16.42 4.02 -8.10
CA VAL A 68 16.16 2.94 -9.05
C VAL A 68 17.48 2.55 -9.71
N ASP A 69 17.67 1.26 -9.99
CA ASP A 69 18.85 0.79 -10.72
C ASP A 69 18.90 1.47 -12.10
N PRO A 70 20.02 2.11 -12.50
CA PRO A 70 20.13 2.70 -13.83
C PRO A 70 19.98 1.71 -15.00
N ALA A 71 20.12 0.41 -14.76
CA ALA A 71 19.97 -0.64 -15.75
C ALA A 71 18.54 -1.21 -15.86
N ASP A 72 17.65 -0.88 -14.91
CA ASP A 72 16.21 -1.20 -14.99
C ASP A 72 15.49 -0.27 -15.99
#